data_AF-A0A970JBI1-F1
#
_entry.id   AF-A0A970JBI1-F1
#
_cell.length_a   1.000
_cell.length_b   1.000
_cell.length_c   1.000
_cell.angle_alpha   90.00
_cell.angle_beta   90.00
_cell.angle_gamma   90.00
#
_symmetry.space_group_name_H-M   'P 1'
#
loop_
_entity.id
_entity.type
_entity.pdbx_description
1 polymer ?
#
loop_
_entity_poly.entity_id
_entity_poly.type
_entity_poly.pdbx_seq_one_letter_code
_entity_poly.pdbx_strand_id
1 'polypeptide(L)'
;MKKIFRKSISVMFSFLVMFSSVNGTAQGGFKNGYVRAPLENVVFKVDRAKRNLLKSQNFPAKYDLRDGRNLEGRRVTPVRDQGLDGVCWIFGAMASIETSLLNSQYNEFWDFSENHVKHSVLYGYANPYGFDARPEDGGNYDMAAAYLTRWDGLVSEEDDPYIYNDSQRSYPLEKKEVKKHIQNIIKIPDIPRGEEAQGVNVDEYRQLYINAVKEIILETGAAVATSYYNDLNYLNLESGAYYYNGQDSYQNHAVAIVGWDDNYSRNNFKVKPPRDGAWIIKNSWGE
;
A
#
# COMPACT_ATOMS: atom_id res chain seq x y z
N MET A 1 48.13 15.20 -15.25
CA MET A 1 46.74 15.74 -15.33
C MET A 1 45.78 14.78 -14.66
N LYS A 2 44.67 15.26 -14.09
CA LYS A 2 43.63 14.40 -13.49
C LYS A 2 42.87 13.66 -14.61
N LYS A 3 42.64 12.36 -14.47
CA LYS A 3 41.50 11.66 -15.11
C LYS A 3 40.58 11.16 -14.01
N ILE A 4 39.30 11.51 -14.13
CA ILE A 4 38.30 11.34 -13.07
C ILE A 4 37.68 9.95 -13.21
N PHE A 5 37.86 9.09 -12.20
CA PHE A 5 37.03 7.90 -12.06
C PHE A 5 35.60 8.32 -11.69
N ARG A 6 34.72 8.42 -12.70
CA ARG A 6 33.28 8.44 -12.46
C ARG A 6 32.88 7.06 -11.90
N LYS A 7 32.65 6.97 -10.59
CA LYS A 7 31.89 5.86 -10.02
C LYS A 7 30.44 6.00 -10.46
N SER A 8 30.06 5.32 -11.54
CA SER A 8 28.65 5.05 -11.83
C SER A 8 28.14 4.07 -10.78
N ILE A 9 27.45 4.58 -9.76
CA ILE A 9 26.85 3.76 -8.70
C ILE A 9 25.52 3.19 -9.24
N SER A 10 25.63 2.12 -10.03
CA SER A 10 24.48 1.31 -10.43
C SER A 10 24.08 0.38 -9.28
N VAL A 11 23.20 0.84 -8.40
CA VAL A 11 22.53 -0.03 -7.42
C VAL A 11 21.31 -0.66 -8.10
N MET A 12 21.53 -1.75 -8.82
CA MET A 12 20.45 -2.63 -9.25
C MET A 12 20.08 -3.59 -8.12
N PHE A 13 18.90 -3.42 -7.53
CA PHE A 13 18.23 -4.45 -6.74
C PHE A 13 16.72 -4.42 -7.03
N SER A 14 16.33 -5.01 -8.16
CA SER A 14 14.94 -5.23 -8.54
C SER A 14 14.38 -6.46 -7.81
N PHE A 15 13.27 -6.32 -7.06
CA PHE A 15 12.36 -7.45 -6.75
C PHE A 15 10.92 -6.99 -6.47
N LEU A 16 9.99 -7.53 -7.26
CA LEU A 16 8.55 -7.61 -6.97
C LEU A 16 8.30 -8.62 -5.84
N VAL A 17 7.27 -8.42 -5.02
CA VAL A 17 6.78 -9.41 -4.04
C VAL A 17 5.24 -9.31 -3.94
N MET A 18 4.53 -10.40 -3.65
CA MET A 18 3.11 -10.37 -3.18
C MET A 18 2.93 -11.27 -1.92
N PHE A 19 2.15 -12.35 -1.73
CA PHE A 19 0.97 -12.97 -2.36
C PHE A 19 -0.10 -13.18 -1.24
N SER A 20 -0.49 -14.43 -0.88
CA SER A 20 -1.53 -14.79 0.12
C SER A 20 -1.31 -16.16 0.80
N SER A 21 -2.29 -16.64 1.61
CA SER A 21 -2.44 -18.01 2.20
C SER A 21 -3.53 -18.11 3.30
N VAL A 22 -4.59 -18.94 3.31
CA VAL A 22 -5.33 -19.76 2.33
C VAL A 22 -6.71 -20.16 2.94
N ASN A 23 -7.64 -20.74 2.17
CA ASN A 23 -8.89 -21.45 2.58
C ASN A 23 -9.71 -20.96 3.80
N GLY A 24 -10.85 -20.30 3.54
CA GLY A 24 -11.98 -20.21 4.47
C GLY A 24 -13.28 -19.82 3.77
N THR A 25 -14.33 -20.66 3.83
CA THR A 25 -15.66 -20.33 3.28
C THR A 25 -16.43 -19.42 4.23
N ALA A 26 -16.11 -18.13 4.20
CA ALA A 26 -16.74 -17.10 5.03
C ALA A 26 -18.22 -16.91 4.66
N GLN A 27 -19.12 -17.48 5.48
CA GLN A 27 -20.52 -17.05 5.54
C GLN A 27 -20.64 -15.82 6.45
N GLY A 28 -21.18 -14.72 5.92
CA GLY A 28 -21.41 -13.47 6.64
C GLY A 28 -20.73 -12.27 6.00
N GLY A 29 -21.41 -11.13 5.95
CA GLY A 29 -20.84 -9.85 5.46
C GLY A 29 -19.74 -9.32 6.39
N PHE A 30 -18.88 -8.40 5.96
CA PHE A 30 -19.08 -7.39 4.91
C PHE A 30 -18.01 -7.48 3.81
N LYS A 31 -18.34 -7.11 2.56
CA LYS A 31 -17.49 -7.33 1.37
C LYS A 31 -16.59 -6.15 0.95
N ASN A 32 -16.89 -4.93 1.40
CA ASN A 32 -16.57 -3.71 0.68
C ASN A 32 -15.11 -3.21 0.85
N GLY A 33 -14.09 -3.96 0.40
CA GLY A 33 -12.72 -3.46 0.45
C GLY A 33 -11.61 -4.42 0.03
N TYR A 34 -10.56 -4.52 0.84
CA TYR A 34 -9.40 -5.36 0.50
C TYR A 34 -9.75 -6.84 0.63
N VAL A 35 -9.53 -7.60 -0.43
CA VAL A 35 -9.70 -9.06 -0.49
C VAL A 35 -8.36 -9.69 -0.80
N ARG A 36 -7.77 -10.40 0.17
CA ARG A 36 -6.46 -11.05 0.04
C ARG A 36 -6.42 -11.93 -1.23
N ALA A 37 -5.28 -11.92 -1.92
CA ALA A 37 -5.09 -12.64 -3.19
C ALA A 37 -5.27 -14.17 -3.05
N PRO A 38 -5.25 -14.96 -4.15
CA PRO A 38 -5.44 -16.42 -4.10
C PRO A 38 -4.16 -17.26 -4.19
N LEU A 39 -3.01 -16.67 -4.58
CA LEU A 39 -1.74 -17.41 -4.77
C LEU A 39 -0.96 -17.52 -3.47
N GLU A 40 -0.41 -18.69 -3.12
CA GLU A 40 0.38 -18.82 -1.89
C GLU A 40 1.78 -18.22 -2.02
N ASN A 41 2.16 -17.42 -1.02
CA ASN A 41 3.40 -16.65 -1.03
C ASN A 41 4.58 -17.56 -0.70
N VAL A 42 5.35 -17.99 -1.70
CA VAL A 42 6.66 -18.61 -1.45
C VAL A 42 7.50 -17.57 -0.71
N VAL A 43 7.74 -17.79 0.59
CA VAL A 43 8.52 -16.90 1.43
C VAL A 43 9.94 -16.83 0.88
N PHE A 44 10.17 -15.83 0.02
CA PHE A 44 11.48 -15.48 -0.48
C PHE A 44 12.34 -15.16 0.74
N LYS A 45 13.20 -16.11 1.11
CA LYS A 45 14.16 -15.99 2.19
C LYS A 45 15.10 -14.84 1.86
N VAL A 46 14.73 -13.63 2.27
CA VAL A 46 15.48 -12.38 2.12
C VAL A 46 16.96 -12.71 2.32
N ASP A 47 17.81 -12.35 1.35
CA ASP A 47 19.20 -12.82 1.36
C ASP A 47 19.84 -12.54 2.73
N ARG A 48 20.69 -13.45 3.21
CA ARG A 48 21.40 -13.31 4.49
C ARG A 48 22.10 -11.94 4.58
N ALA A 49 22.63 -11.42 3.47
CA ALA A 49 23.19 -10.08 3.38
C ALA A 49 22.14 -8.98 3.66
N LYS A 50 20.97 -9.01 2.99
CA LYS A 50 19.91 -8.01 3.20
C LYS A 50 19.25 -8.14 4.58
N ARG A 51 19.10 -9.35 5.11
CA ARG A 51 18.67 -9.59 6.51
C ARG A 51 19.65 -9.00 7.52
N ASN A 52 20.95 -9.20 7.32
CA ASN A 52 21.97 -8.60 8.19
C ASN A 52 21.96 -7.07 8.10
N LEU A 53 21.83 -6.51 6.89
CA LEU A 53 21.71 -5.06 6.68
C LEU A 53 20.50 -4.49 7.45
N LEU A 54 19.30 -5.02 7.21
CA LEU A 54 18.07 -4.60 7.90
C LEU A 54 18.18 -4.72 9.43
N LYS A 55 18.84 -5.75 9.97
CA LYS A 55 19.09 -5.89 11.42
C LYS A 55 20.10 -4.89 11.99
N SER A 56 20.90 -4.23 11.14
CA SER A 56 21.97 -3.31 11.54
C SER A 56 21.63 -1.82 11.35
N GLN A 57 20.52 -1.49 10.69
CA GLN A 57 20.09 -0.11 10.46
C GLN A 57 19.49 0.51 11.72
N ASN A 58 19.98 1.70 12.08
CA ASN A 58 19.41 2.55 13.11
C ASN A 58 18.50 3.59 12.44
N PHE A 59 17.19 3.45 12.62
CA PHE A 59 16.20 4.41 12.14
C PHE A 59 15.98 5.53 13.18
N PRO A 60 15.58 6.75 12.77
CA PRO A 60 15.09 7.75 13.72
C PRO A 60 13.82 7.22 14.41
N ALA A 61 13.63 7.58 15.68
CA ALA A 61 12.46 7.13 16.46
C ALA A 61 11.12 7.68 15.93
N LYS A 62 11.16 8.73 15.11
CA LYS A 62 10.00 9.31 14.42
C LYS A 62 10.40 9.74 13.00
N TYR A 63 9.50 9.55 12.05
CA TYR A 63 9.60 10.10 10.70
C TYR A 63 8.18 10.25 10.14
N ASP A 64 7.84 11.42 9.62
CA ASP A 64 6.50 11.73 9.12
C ASP A 64 6.62 12.46 7.78
N LEU A 65 6.07 11.89 6.69
CA LEU A 65 6.06 12.56 5.39
C LEU A 65 5.08 13.74 5.35
N ARG A 66 4.20 13.90 6.35
CA ARG A 66 3.36 15.10 6.45
C ARG A 66 4.19 16.35 6.79
N ASP A 67 5.35 16.18 7.42
CA ASP A 67 6.29 17.25 7.76
C ASP A 67 7.24 17.51 6.55
N GLY A 68 6.90 18.50 5.70
CA GLY A 68 7.41 18.61 4.32
C GLY A 68 7.85 20.00 3.83
N ARG A 69 8.19 20.10 2.52
CA ARG A 69 8.80 21.31 1.90
C ARG A 69 8.31 21.62 0.47
N ASN A 70 7.06 21.29 0.19
CA ASN A 70 6.37 21.40 -1.09
C ASN A 70 4.87 21.63 -0.80
N LEU A 71 4.14 22.29 -1.72
CA LEU A 71 2.78 22.88 -1.58
C LEU A 71 2.15 22.79 -0.16
N GLU A 72 2.11 23.94 0.52
CA GLU A 72 1.67 24.10 1.93
C GLU A 72 2.54 23.42 3.00
N GLY A 73 3.60 22.70 2.61
CA GLY A 73 4.58 22.10 3.52
C GLY A 73 4.37 20.61 3.78
N ARG A 74 3.78 19.85 2.84
CA ARG A 74 3.51 18.42 2.98
C ARG A 74 4.24 17.62 1.90
N ARG A 75 4.79 16.43 2.24
CA ARG A 75 5.38 15.48 1.27
C ARG A 75 4.45 14.28 1.01
N VAL A 76 3.14 14.47 1.15
CA VAL A 76 2.08 13.48 0.87
C VAL A 76 0.92 14.22 0.19
N THR A 77 0.34 13.62 -0.85
CA THR A 77 -0.88 14.16 -1.50
C THR A 77 -2.09 14.08 -0.56
N PRO A 78 -3.12 14.95 -0.70
CA PRO A 78 -4.29 14.96 0.18
C PRO A 78 -5.02 13.62 0.18
N VAL A 79 -5.76 13.33 1.26
CA VAL A 79 -6.65 12.16 1.31
C VAL A 79 -7.75 12.31 0.25
N ARG A 80 -8.09 11.18 -0.40
CA ARG A 80 -9.21 11.06 -1.35
C ARG A 80 -10.36 10.32 -0.67
N ASP A 81 -11.52 10.27 -1.30
CA ASP A 81 -12.67 9.51 -0.79
C ASP A 81 -13.10 8.42 -1.80
N GLN A 82 -13.13 7.17 -1.36
CA GLN A 82 -13.66 6.03 -2.12
C GLN A 82 -15.20 5.95 -2.07
N GLY A 83 -15.84 6.74 -1.20
CA GLY A 83 -17.26 6.60 -0.89
C GLY A 83 -17.59 5.21 -0.33
N LEU A 84 -18.54 4.52 -0.99
CA LEU A 84 -19.04 3.21 -0.56
C LEU A 84 -18.47 2.02 -1.38
N ASP A 85 -17.68 2.31 -2.42
CA ASP A 85 -17.07 1.31 -3.30
C ASP A 85 -15.94 0.57 -2.57
N GLY A 86 -15.80 -0.75 -2.77
CA GLY A 86 -14.77 -1.59 -2.13
C GLY A 86 -13.36 -1.46 -2.72
N VAL A 87 -12.96 -0.25 -3.12
CA VAL A 87 -11.77 0.01 -3.94
C VAL A 87 -10.60 0.65 -3.19
N CYS A 88 -10.59 0.59 -1.85
CA CYS A 88 -9.46 1.05 -1.01
C CYS A 88 -8.08 0.54 -1.44
N TRP A 89 -8.02 -0.65 -2.07
CA TRP A 89 -6.80 -1.24 -2.62
C TRP A 89 -6.25 -0.48 -3.85
N ILE A 90 -7.11 0.26 -4.56
CA ILE A 90 -6.73 1.19 -5.63
C ILE A 90 -6.14 2.46 -5.00
N PHE A 91 -6.90 3.12 -4.12
CA PHE A 91 -6.47 4.34 -3.43
C PHE A 91 -5.16 4.16 -2.65
N GLY A 92 -4.99 3.03 -1.96
CA GLY A 92 -3.73 2.70 -1.28
C GLY A 92 -2.55 2.47 -2.24
N ALA A 93 -2.81 2.10 -3.50
CA ALA A 93 -1.77 1.99 -4.53
C ALA A 93 -1.45 3.37 -5.15
N MET A 94 -2.45 4.20 -5.47
CA MET A 94 -2.22 5.56 -5.99
C MET A 94 -1.48 6.41 -4.95
N ALA A 95 -1.91 6.37 -3.69
CA ALA A 95 -1.23 6.98 -2.56
C ALA A 95 0.26 6.61 -2.45
N SER A 96 0.62 5.36 -2.74
CA SER A 96 2.03 4.89 -2.76
C SER A 96 2.82 5.52 -3.91
N ILE A 97 2.22 5.54 -5.10
CA ILE A 97 2.82 6.06 -6.35
C ILE A 97 2.97 7.59 -6.30
N GLU A 98 1.90 8.33 -5.99
CA GLU A 98 1.89 9.78 -5.88
C GLU A 98 2.92 10.27 -4.86
N THR A 99 2.93 9.66 -3.67
CA THR A 99 3.89 10.01 -2.63
C THR A 99 5.32 9.72 -3.09
N SER A 100 5.55 8.63 -3.83
CA SER A 100 6.87 8.34 -4.43
C SER A 100 7.30 9.38 -5.47
N LEU A 101 6.39 9.86 -6.32
CA LEU A 101 6.71 10.87 -7.34
C LEU A 101 6.97 12.26 -6.72
N LEU A 102 6.15 12.64 -5.74
CA LEU A 102 6.25 13.89 -4.97
C LEU A 102 7.54 13.95 -4.14
N ASN A 103 8.07 12.81 -3.72
CA ASN A 103 9.34 12.69 -2.98
C ASN A 103 10.57 12.42 -3.84
N SER A 104 10.38 12.12 -5.12
CA SER A 104 11.48 11.90 -6.05
C SER A 104 12.32 13.18 -6.22
N GLN A 105 13.53 13.04 -6.78
CA GLN A 105 14.38 14.17 -7.17
C GLN A 105 13.72 15.17 -8.14
N TYR A 106 12.58 14.81 -8.75
CA TYR A 106 11.82 15.63 -9.68
C TYR A 106 10.68 16.41 -9.01
N ASN A 107 10.30 16.09 -7.76
CA ASN A 107 9.22 16.73 -7.01
C ASN A 107 7.90 16.82 -7.82
N GLU A 108 7.47 15.69 -8.38
CA GLU A 108 6.30 15.64 -9.26
C GLU A 108 5.02 15.42 -8.46
N PHE A 109 4.21 16.47 -8.31
CA PHE A 109 2.83 16.35 -7.86
C PHE A 109 1.97 15.73 -8.97
N TRP A 110 1.21 14.70 -8.63
CA TRP A 110 0.22 14.06 -9.51
C TRP A 110 -1.03 13.72 -8.72
N ASP A 111 -2.15 13.67 -9.44
CA ASP A 111 -3.45 13.19 -8.99
C ASP A 111 -3.88 12.12 -10.00
N PHE A 112 -3.85 10.85 -9.62
CA PHE A 112 -4.08 9.74 -10.56
C PHE A 112 -5.46 9.12 -10.39
N SER A 113 -6.15 8.94 -11.51
CA SER A 113 -7.53 8.45 -11.53
C SER A 113 -7.64 7.04 -10.96
N GLU A 114 -8.22 6.93 -9.76
CA GLU A 114 -8.73 5.65 -9.26
C GLU A 114 -9.91 5.13 -10.10
N ASN A 115 -10.62 6.00 -10.83
CA ASN A 115 -11.73 5.61 -11.71
C ASN A 115 -11.27 4.76 -12.89
N HIS A 116 -10.17 5.15 -13.54
CA HIS A 116 -9.61 4.42 -14.67
C HIS A 116 -9.10 3.04 -14.21
N VAL A 117 -8.48 2.93 -13.03
CA VAL A 117 -8.13 1.62 -12.45
C VAL A 117 -9.40 0.82 -12.12
N LYS A 118 -10.41 1.45 -11.51
CA LYS A 118 -11.69 0.82 -11.16
C LYS A 118 -12.32 0.18 -12.39
N HIS A 119 -12.31 0.87 -13.54
CA HIS A 119 -12.96 0.38 -14.75
C HIS A 119 -12.05 -0.50 -15.64
N SER A 120 -10.74 -0.29 -15.68
CA SER A 120 -9.80 -1.18 -16.39
C SER A 120 -9.55 -2.51 -15.67
N VAL A 121 -9.76 -2.58 -14.34
CA VAL A 121 -9.42 -3.77 -13.53
C VAL A 121 -10.63 -4.55 -13.09
N LEU A 122 -11.76 -3.89 -12.83
CA LEU A 122 -13.04 -4.56 -12.56
C LEU A 122 -13.85 -4.65 -13.87
N TYR A 123 -15.02 -5.28 -13.84
CA TYR A 123 -15.86 -5.48 -15.02
C TYR A 123 -15.16 -6.23 -16.18
N GLY A 124 -14.49 -7.36 -15.89
CA GLY A 124 -13.80 -8.20 -16.88
C GLY A 124 -14.68 -8.73 -18.04
N TYR A 125 -16.01 -8.66 -17.91
CA TYR A 125 -16.95 -8.90 -19.02
C TYR A 125 -16.94 -7.78 -20.09
N ALA A 126 -16.40 -6.60 -19.77
CA ALA A 126 -16.28 -5.43 -20.64
C ALA A 126 -14.82 -5.10 -21.00
N ASN A 127 -13.84 -5.49 -20.17
CA ASN A 127 -12.41 -5.45 -20.51
C ASN A 127 -11.81 -6.87 -20.47
N PRO A 128 -11.33 -7.45 -21.59
CA PRO A 128 -10.70 -8.78 -21.60
C PRO A 128 -9.36 -8.86 -20.83
N TYR A 129 -8.82 -7.74 -20.36
CA TYR A 129 -7.65 -7.67 -19.46
C TYR A 129 -8.04 -7.36 -18.00
N GLY A 130 -9.33 -7.16 -17.71
CA GLY A 130 -9.87 -7.00 -16.37
C GLY A 130 -10.12 -8.33 -15.67
N PHE A 131 -10.50 -8.25 -14.39
CA PHE A 131 -10.94 -9.38 -13.58
C PHE A 131 -12.47 -9.45 -13.57
N ASP A 132 -13.05 -10.65 -13.48
CA ASP A 132 -14.49 -10.83 -13.30
C ASP A 132 -14.90 -10.53 -11.85
N ALA A 133 -14.89 -9.23 -11.53
CA ALA A 133 -15.13 -8.64 -10.23
C ALA A 133 -15.82 -7.28 -10.40
N ARG A 134 -16.35 -6.74 -9.30
CA ARG A 134 -17.09 -5.46 -9.25
C ARG A 134 -16.61 -4.62 -8.06
N PRO A 135 -16.90 -3.31 -8.00
CA PRO A 135 -16.53 -2.49 -6.86
C PRO A 135 -17.06 -3.03 -5.52
N GLU A 136 -18.23 -3.69 -5.49
CA GLU A 136 -18.75 -4.33 -4.28
C GLU A 136 -18.06 -5.65 -3.89
N ASP A 137 -17.26 -6.26 -4.77
CA ASP A 137 -16.58 -7.54 -4.52
C ASP A 137 -15.16 -7.38 -3.96
N GLY A 138 -14.63 -6.16 -3.95
CA GLY A 138 -13.32 -5.82 -3.41
C GLY A 138 -12.15 -6.12 -4.35
N GLY A 139 -10.93 -6.18 -3.80
CA GLY A 139 -9.71 -6.49 -4.56
C GLY A 139 -8.41 -6.26 -3.79
N ASN A 140 -7.27 -6.27 -4.49
CA ASN A 140 -5.94 -6.26 -3.86
C ASN A 140 -4.85 -5.67 -4.76
N TYR A 141 -3.64 -5.59 -4.19
CA TYR A 141 -2.48 -5.07 -4.88
C TYR A 141 -1.92 -5.97 -6.01
N ASP A 142 -2.30 -7.25 -6.11
CA ASP A 142 -2.01 -8.05 -7.33
C ASP A 142 -2.82 -7.52 -8.52
N MET A 143 -4.11 -7.22 -8.30
CA MET A 143 -4.99 -6.64 -9.32
C MET A 143 -4.51 -5.25 -9.76
N ALA A 144 -4.07 -4.41 -8.81
CA ALA A 144 -3.45 -3.13 -9.13
C ALA A 144 -2.11 -3.30 -9.88
N ALA A 145 -1.25 -4.22 -9.43
CA ALA A 145 0.03 -4.48 -10.08
C ALA A 145 -0.16 -5.01 -11.52
N ALA A 146 -1.17 -5.83 -11.79
CA ALA A 146 -1.49 -6.31 -13.14
C ALA A 146 -1.79 -5.16 -14.11
N TYR A 147 -2.55 -4.14 -13.67
CA TYR A 147 -2.81 -2.91 -14.44
C TYR A 147 -1.57 -2.04 -14.64
N LEU A 148 -0.80 -1.82 -13.57
CA LEU A 148 0.40 -0.98 -13.59
C LEU A 148 1.54 -1.60 -14.43
N THR A 149 1.64 -2.93 -14.49
CA THR A 149 2.72 -3.63 -15.22
C THR A 149 2.40 -3.95 -16.67
N ARG A 150 1.12 -3.96 -17.07
CA ARG A 150 0.71 -4.02 -18.49
C ARG A 150 0.59 -2.65 -19.16
N TRP A 151 0.82 -1.57 -18.41
CA TRP A 151 0.76 -0.17 -18.85
C TRP A 151 -0.61 0.28 -19.39
N ASP A 152 -1.70 -0.21 -18.78
CA ASP A 152 -3.05 0.36 -18.99
C ASP A 152 -3.15 1.79 -18.43
N GLY A 153 -2.38 2.08 -17.39
CA GLY A 153 -2.26 3.39 -16.76
C GLY A 153 -0.81 3.72 -16.39
N LEU A 154 -0.53 4.88 -15.80
CA LEU A 154 -1.44 5.78 -15.05
C LEU A 154 -2.09 6.88 -15.91
N VAL A 155 -3.33 7.22 -15.57
CA VAL A 155 -4.16 8.30 -16.14
C VAL A 155 -4.42 9.34 -15.04
N SER A 156 -4.51 10.64 -15.38
CA SER A 156 -4.81 11.70 -14.41
C SER A 156 -6.29 11.71 -13.99
N GLU A 157 -6.57 12.11 -12.75
CA GLU A 157 -7.94 12.32 -12.24
C GLU A 157 -8.72 13.35 -13.08
N GLU A 158 -8.04 14.33 -13.68
CA GLU A 158 -8.64 15.29 -14.63
C GLU A 158 -9.17 14.63 -15.92
N ASP A 159 -8.54 13.54 -16.38
CA ASP A 159 -8.91 12.86 -17.64
C ASP A 159 -10.06 11.85 -17.43
N ASP A 160 -10.22 11.31 -16.22
CA ASP A 160 -11.23 10.30 -15.86
C ASP A 160 -11.60 10.42 -14.36
N PRO A 161 -12.42 11.41 -13.96
CA PRO A 161 -12.69 11.69 -12.55
C PRO A 161 -13.44 10.58 -11.81
N TYR A 162 -13.24 10.48 -10.50
CA TYR A 162 -13.84 9.45 -9.66
C TYR A 162 -15.38 9.54 -9.57
N ILE A 163 -16.06 8.52 -10.12
CA ILE A 163 -17.52 8.43 -10.13
C ILE A 163 -18.01 7.66 -8.89
N TYR A 164 -18.61 8.38 -7.95
CA TYR A 164 -19.26 7.80 -6.77
C TYR A 164 -20.58 7.11 -7.14
N ASN A 165 -20.83 5.93 -6.55
CA ASN A 165 -22.07 5.16 -6.73
C ASN A 165 -22.38 4.82 -8.21
N ASP A 166 -21.36 4.44 -8.99
CA ASP A 166 -21.53 4.31 -10.44
C ASP A 166 -22.55 3.22 -10.83
N SER A 167 -23.60 3.68 -11.52
CA SER A 167 -24.65 2.83 -12.08
C SER A 167 -24.29 2.33 -13.49
N GLN A 168 -23.38 3.01 -14.19
CA GLN A 168 -22.84 2.60 -15.49
C GLN A 168 -21.67 1.64 -15.30
N ARG A 169 -22.03 0.43 -14.84
CA ARG A 169 -21.12 -0.70 -14.59
C ARG A 169 -20.53 -1.24 -15.90
N SER A 170 -19.64 -0.48 -16.51
CA SER A 170 -19.11 -0.70 -17.85
C SER A 170 -17.74 -0.06 -18.02
N TYR A 171 -16.82 -0.79 -18.68
CA TYR A 171 -15.52 -0.26 -19.08
C TYR A 171 -15.66 0.85 -20.14
N PRO A 172 -15.03 2.03 -19.99
CA PRO A 172 -14.95 3.01 -21.05
C PRO A 172 -14.11 2.45 -22.21
N LEU A 173 -14.74 2.30 -23.38
CA LEU A 173 -14.07 1.82 -24.60
C LEU A 173 -13.08 2.85 -25.18
N GLU A 174 -13.12 4.10 -24.70
CA GLU A 174 -12.23 5.18 -25.12
C GLU A 174 -10.90 5.11 -24.36
N LYS A 175 -9.80 4.90 -25.10
CA LYS A 175 -8.46 4.88 -24.53
C LYS A 175 -8.04 6.29 -24.07
N LYS A 176 -7.93 6.49 -22.76
CA LYS A 176 -7.37 7.69 -22.12
C LYS A 176 -5.86 7.85 -22.36
N GLU A 177 -5.32 9.04 -22.12
CA GLU A 177 -3.88 9.28 -22.23
C GLU A 177 -3.13 8.76 -20.98
N VAL A 178 -2.19 7.85 -21.21
CA VAL A 178 -1.32 7.32 -20.15
C VAL A 178 -0.16 8.28 -19.90
N LYS A 179 -0.18 8.97 -18.75
CA LYS A 179 0.76 10.03 -18.37
C LYS A 179 2.10 9.49 -17.85
N LYS A 180 2.10 8.30 -17.22
CA LYS A 180 3.29 7.65 -16.60
C LYS A 180 3.20 6.12 -16.68
N HIS A 181 4.32 5.45 -16.97
CA HIS A 181 4.44 3.99 -16.89
C HIS A 181 5.25 3.56 -15.67
N ILE A 182 4.71 2.66 -14.84
CA ILE A 182 5.46 2.05 -13.74
C ILE A 182 6.60 1.17 -14.28
N GLN A 183 7.81 1.39 -13.76
CA GLN A 183 9.03 0.68 -14.18
C GLN A 183 9.43 -0.44 -13.21
N ASN A 184 9.10 -0.31 -11.92
CA ASN A 184 9.37 -1.29 -10.87
C ASN A 184 8.25 -1.24 -9.83
N ILE A 185 7.93 -2.37 -9.22
CA ILE A 185 7.10 -2.46 -8.01
C ILE A 185 7.93 -3.18 -6.95
N ILE A 186 7.91 -2.67 -5.72
CA ILE A 186 8.52 -3.30 -4.54
C ILE A 186 7.39 -3.73 -3.60
N LYS A 187 7.56 -4.87 -2.93
CA LYS A 187 6.86 -5.14 -1.66
C LYS A 187 7.85 -5.75 -0.67
N ILE A 188 7.48 -5.64 0.60
CA ILE A 188 8.09 -6.30 1.75
C ILE A 188 7.37 -7.64 1.99
N PRO A 189 8.09 -8.79 2.13
CA PRO A 189 7.46 -10.08 2.43
C PRO A 189 6.55 -10.04 3.67
N ASP A 190 5.44 -10.78 3.64
CA ASP A 190 4.50 -10.86 4.78
C ASP A 190 5.15 -11.58 5.98
N ILE A 191 4.56 -11.37 7.16
CA ILE A 191 4.94 -12.01 8.41
C ILE A 191 4.30 -13.41 8.45
N PRO A 192 5.08 -14.51 8.60
CA PRO A 192 4.54 -15.87 8.58
C PRO A 192 3.41 -16.12 9.58
N ARG A 193 2.37 -16.85 9.15
CA ARG A 193 1.17 -17.20 9.95
C ARG A 193 0.78 -18.66 9.72
N GLY A 194 -0.09 -19.21 10.57
CA GLY A 194 -0.61 -20.58 10.40
C GLY A 194 0.50 -21.62 10.31
N GLU A 195 0.50 -22.42 9.25
CA GLU A 195 1.54 -23.44 9.02
C GLU A 195 2.91 -22.82 8.68
N GLU A 196 2.96 -21.68 8.00
CA GLU A 196 4.22 -20.96 7.71
C GLU A 196 4.94 -20.49 9.00
N ALA A 197 4.18 -20.29 10.09
CA ALA A 197 4.74 -19.89 11.38
C ALA A 197 5.39 -21.06 12.15
N GLN A 198 5.22 -22.32 11.70
CA GLN A 198 5.79 -23.48 12.38
C GLN A 198 7.31 -23.53 12.19
N GLY A 199 8.06 -23.51 13.31
CA GLY A 199 9.52 -23.59 13.29
C GLY A 199 10.25 -22.31 12.90
N VAL A 200 9.57 -21.17 12.75
CA VAL A 200 10.19 -19.87 12.45
C VAL A 200 10.05 -18.86 13.59
N ASN A 201 11.01 -17.96 13.72
CA ASN A 201 10.94 -16.85 14.67
C ASN A 201 10.07 -15.71 14.09
N VAL A 202 8.77 -15.74 14.36
CA VAL A 202 7.81 -14.75 13.85
C VAL A 202 8.17 -13.31 14.28
N ASP A 203 8.77 -13.11 15.45
CA ASP A 203 9.20 -11.78 15.92
C ASP A 203 10.43 -11.25 15.16
N GLU A 204 11.31 -12.13 14.69
CA GLU A 204 12.35 -11.74 13.72
C GLU A 204 11.74 -11.26 12.41
N TYR A 205 10.73 -11.96 11.87
CA TYR A 205 10.03 -11.52 10.65
C TYR A 205 9.27 -10.21 10.86
N ARG A 206 8.61 -10.00 12.02
CA ARG A 206 7.99 -8.71 12.38
C ARG A 206 9.02 -7.58 12.39
N GLN A 207 10.19 -7.77 13.00
CA GLN A 207 11.22 -6.74 13.04
C GLN A 207 11.84 -6.48 11.66
N LEU A 208 12.02 -7.52 10.83
CA LEU A 208 12.48 -7.36 9.45
C LEU A 208 11.46 -6.60 8.59
N TYR A 209 10.16 -6.86 8.76
CA TYR A 209 9.08 -6.11 8.10
C TYR A 209 9.11 -4.64 8.52
N ILE A 210 9.15 -4.35 9.83
CA ILE A 210 9.23 -2.98 10.37
C ILE A 210 10.44 -2.24 9.78
N ASN A 211 11.62 -2.87 9.79
CA ASN A 211 12.84 -2.25 9.30
C ASN A 211 12.80 -2.01 7.78
N ALA A 212 12.19 -2.91 7.00
CA ALA A 212 12.02 -2.72 5.56
C ALA A 212 11.00 -1.61 5.21
N VAL A 213 9.91 -1.46 5.99
CA VAL A 213 8.99 -0.31 5.84
C VAL A 213 9.74 1.00 6.11
N LYS A 214 10.49 1.07 7.22
CA LYS A 214 11.24 2.28 7.59
C LYS A 214 12.33 2.61 6.59
N GLU A 215 13.06 1.61 6.08
CA GLU A 215 14.09 1.80 5.05
C GLU A 215 13.50 2.37 3.75
N ILE A 216 12.39 1.80 3.24
CA ILE A 216 11.76 2.30 2.02
C ILE A 216 11.27 3.75 2.20
N ILE A 217 10.56 4.05 3.29
CA ILE A 217 10.03 5.40 3.55
C ILE A 217 11.17 6.41 3.75
N LEU A 218 12.27 6.04 4.43
CA LEU A 218 13.38 6.93 4.72
C LEU A 218 14.27 7.22 3.50
N GLU A 219 14.63 6.19 2.73
CA GLU A 219 15.56 6.29 1.60
C GLU A 219 14.90 6.80 0.31
N THR A 220 13.60 6.51 0.11
CA THR A 220 12.88 6.89 -1.12
C THR A 220 11.84 7.99 -0.92
N GLY A 221 11.37 8.19 0.31
CA GLY A 221 10.22 9.05 0.60
C GLY A 221 8.88 8.53 0.05
N ALA A 222 8.81 7.33 -0.54
CA ALA A 222 7.56 6.73 -0.98
C ALA A 222 6.70 6.25 0.20
N ALA A 223 5.38 6.25 0.04
CA ALA A 223 4.48 5.61 0.99
C ALA A 223 4.34 4.11 0.69
N VAL A 224 4.18 3.27 1.71
CA VAL A 224 4.12 1.81 1.57
C VAL A 224 2.65 1.33 1.63
N ALA A 225 2.12 0.89 0.50
CA ALA A 225 0.78 0.30 0.40
C ALA A 225 0.65 -0.97 1.28
N THR A 226 -0.39 -1.03 2.12
CA THR A 226 -0.62 -2.11 3.10
C THR A 226 -2.11 -2.33 3.39
N SER A 227 -2.45 -3.48 3.97
CA SER A 227 -3.83 -3.83 4.34
C SER A 227 -3.96 -4.27 5.79
N TYR A 228 -5.14 -4.07 6.37
CA TYR A 228 -5.46 -4.45 7.74
C TYR A 228 -6.94 -4.85 7.91
N TYR A 229 -7.25 -5.51 9.03
CA TYR A 229 -8.63 -5.66 9.48
C TYR A 229 -9.06 -4.37 10.18
N ASN A 230 -10.10 -3.72 9.68
CA ASN A 230 -10.67 -2.48 10.16
C ASN A 230 -12.09 -2.69 10.73
N ASP A 231 -12.28 -2.30 11.99
CA ASP A 231 -13.58 -2.17 12.66
C ASP A 231 -13.52 -1.00 13.67
N LEU A 232 -14.56 -0.15 13.67
CA LEU A 232 -14.70 1.00 14.58
C LEU A 232 -14.67 0.61 16.07
N ASN A 233 -14.87 -0.67 16.42
CA ASN A 233 -14.62 -1.18 17.77
C ASN A 233 -13.17 -1.02 18.24
N TYR A 234 -12.20 -0.97 17.32
CA TYR A 234 -10.76 -0.88 17.61
C TYR A 234 -10.16 0.52 17.37
N LEU A 235 -10.91 1.44 16.74
CA LEU A 235 -10.53 2.82 16.48
C LEU A 235 -10.86 3.74 17.66
N ASN A 236 -9.91 4.55 18.14
CA ASN A 236 -10.22 5.75 18.89
C ASN A 236 -10.50 6.91 17.93
N LEU A 237 -11.72 7.44 17.94
CA LEU A 237 -12.14 8.56 17.08
C LEU A 237 -11.55 9.91 17.51
N GLU A 238 -11.15 10.09 18.77
CA GLU A 238 -10.57 11.34 19.28
C GLU A 238 -9.10 11.52 18.83
N SER A 239 -8.36 10.42 18.73
CA SER A 239 -6.92 10.42 18.43
C SER A 239 -6.55 9.84 17.07
N GLY A 240 -7.52 9.29 16.33
CA GLY A 240 -7.31 8.50 15.11
C GLY A 240 -6.57 7.17 15.33
N ALA A 241 -6.29 6.78 16.58
CA ALA A 241 -5.42 5.65 16.88
C ALA A 241 -6.15 4.29 16.75
N TYR A 242 -5.65 3.43 15.85
CA TYR A 242 -6.19 2.10 15.58
C TYR A 242 -5.26 0.99 16.08
N TYR A 243 -5.80 0.04 16.86
CA TYR A 243 -5.07 -1.20 17.19
C TYR A 243 -6.00 -2.40 17.29
N TYR A 244 -5.86 -3.34 16.35
CA TYR A 244 -6.53 -4.62 16.37
C TYR A 244 -5.69 -5.69 17.08
N ASN A 245 -6.31 -6.42 18.01
CA ASN A 245 -5.67 -7.47 18.81
C ASN A 245 -6.37 -8.84 18.75
N GLY A 246 -7.37 -9.00 17.87
CA GLY A 246 -8.09 -10.26 17.69
C GLY A 246 -7.31 -11.29 16.88
N GLN A 247 -8.01 -12.31 16.38
CA GLN A 247 -7.43 -13.47 15.67
C GLN A 247 -7.97 -13.67 14.24
N ASP A 248 -8.73 -12.71 13.72
CA ASP A 248 -9.29 -12.78 12.36
C ASP A 248 -8.15 -12.86 11.33
N SER A 249 -8.23 -13.85 10.46
CA SER A 249 -7.19 -14.17 9.46
C SER A 249 -7.28 -13.32 8.19
N TYR A 250 -8.31 -12.49 8.06
CA TYR A 250 -8.60 -11.68 6.88
C TYR A 250 -8.44 -10.18 7.14
N GLN A 251 -7.96 -9.47 6.14
CA GLN A 251 -8.02 -8.01 6.04
C GLN A 251 -9.31 -7.62 5.30
N ASN A 252 -9.81 -6.41 5.55
CA ASN A 252 -10.95 -5.84 4.83
C ASN A 252 -10.70 -4.42 4.31
N HIS A 253 -9.61 -3.75 4.72
CA HIS A 253 -9.28 -2.38 4.29
C HIS A 253 -7.81 -2.22 3.88
N ALA A 254 -7.53 -1.21 3.07
CA ALA A 254 -6.22 -0.92 2.49
C ALA A 254 -5.89 0.57 2.50
N VAL A 255 -4.62 0.88 2.78
CA VAL A 255 -4.10 2.22 3.10
C VAL A 255 -2.61 2.32 2.68
N ALA A 256 -1.99 3.49 2.82
CA ALA A 256 -0.53 3.63 2.61
C ALA A 256 0.17 4.15 3.87
N ILE A 257 1.24 3.50 4.32
CA ILE A 257 2.08 3.96 5.43
C ILE A 257 2.93 5.13 4.96
N VAL A 258 2.81 6.28 5.61
CA VAL A 258 3.51 7.55 5.30
C VAL A 258 4.51 7.98 6.40
N GLY A 259 4.65 7.19 7.46
CA GLY A 259 5.56 7.51 8.56
C GLY A 259 5.40 6.59 9.77
N TRP A 260 6.12 6.89 10.84
CA TRP A 260 6.03 6.22 12.14
C TRP A 260 6.41 7.16 13.29
N ASP A 261 5.97 6.81 14.48
CA ASP A 261 6.43 7.38 15.74
C ASP A 261 6.53 6.26 16.78
N ASP A 262 7.76 5.82 17.09
CA ASP A 262 8.05 4.73 18.03
C ASP A 262 7.69 5.07 19.49
N ASN A 263 7.40 6.35 19.78
CA ASN A 263 7.01 6.82 21.11
C ASN A 263 5.52 7.20 21.18
N TYR A 264 4.74 6.97 20.12
CA TYR A 264 3.31 7.26 20.14
C TYR A 264 2.59 6.43 21.20
N SER A 265 1.97 7.10 22.19
CA SER A 265 1.57 6.42 23.41
C SER A 265 0.44 5.41 23.20
N ARG A 266 0.61 4.20 23.75
CA ARG A 266 -0.40 3.14 23.86
C ARG A 266 -1.67 3.58 24.61
N ASN A 267 -1.61 4.70 25.32
CA ASN A 267 -2.77 5.31 25.98
C ASN A 267 -3.72 6.02 25.01
N ASN A 268 -3.25 6.38 23.80
CA ASN A 268 -4.08 7.08 22.81
C ASN A 268 -5.06 6.12 22.09
N PHE A 269 -4.84 4.81 22.15
CA PHE A 269 -5.63 3.78 21.48
C PHE A 269 -6.81 3.32 22.34
N LYS A 270 -7.96 3.04 21.69
CA LYS A 270 -9.17 2.51 22.33
C LYS A 270 -8.96 1.11 22.90
N VAL A 271 -8.32 0.23 22.12
CA VAL A 271 -7.76 -1.04 22.58
C VAL A 271 -6.26 -0.83 22.78
N LYS A 272 -5.76 -1.07 24.00
CA LYS A 272 -4.39 -0.70 24.38
C LYS A 272 -3.33 -1.68 23.83
N PRO A 273 -2.39 -1.27 22.97
CA PRO A 273 -1.28 -2.12 22.57
C PRO A 273 -0.30 -2.38 23.73
N PRO A 274 0.50 -3.46 23.67
CA PRO A 274 1.38 -3.85 24.77
C PRO A 274 2.49 -2.82 25.05
N ARG A 275 2.95 -2.10 24.01
CA ARG A 275 3.97 -1.05 24.07
C ARG A 275 3.54 0.18 23.28
N ASP A 276 4.23 1.29 23.52
CA ASP A 276 4.14 2.49 22.68
C ASP A 276 4.72 2.21 21.28
N GLY A 277 4.35 3.05 20.31
CA GLY A 277 4.76 2.98 18.91
C GLY A 277 3.60 2.84 17.93
N ALA A 278 3.59 3.64 16.87
CA ALA A 278 2.56 3.62 15.82
C ALA A 278 3.12 3.85 14.41
N TRP A 279 2.42 3.29 13.42
CA TRP A 279 2.52 3.71 12.01
C TRP A 279 1.61 4.91 11.76
N ILE A 280 2.01 5.77 10.83
CA ILE A 280 1.21 6.90 10.33
C ILE A 280 0.73 6.50 8.93
N ILE A 281 -0.58 6.60 8.67
CA ILE A 281 -1.20 6.11 7.43
C ILE A 281 -1.98 7.21 6.70
N LYS A 282 -1.95 7.19 5.36
CA LYS A 282 -2.90 7.89 4.48
C LYS A 282 -4.07 6.94 4.21
N ASN A 283 -5.28 7.41 4.52
CA ASN A 283 -6.53 6.68 4.32
C ASN A 283 -7.21 7.08 2.98
N SER A 284 -8.45 6.64 2.76
CA SER A 284 -9.24 6.89 1.53
C SER A 284 -10.74 7.18 1.81
N TRP A 285 -11.05 7.91 2.89
CA TRP A 285 -12.42 8.27 3.31
C TRP A 285 -12.62 9.79 3.52
N GLY A 286 -11.94 10.63 2.74
CA GLY A 286 -12.03 12.10 2.88
C GLY A 286 -11.28 12.69 4.10
N GLU A 287 -11.73 13.87 4.55
CA GLU A 287 -11.21 14.60 5.73
C GLU A 287 -12.13 14.44 6.95
#